data_AF-G9L461-F1
#
_entry.id   AF-G9L461-F1
#
_cell.length_a   1.000
_cell.length_b   1.000
_cell.length_c   1.000
_cell.angle_alpha   90.00
_cell.angle_beta   90.00
_cell.angle_gamma   90.00
#
_symmetry.space_group_name_H-M   'P 1'
#
loop_
_entity.id
_entity.type
_entity.pdbx_description
1 polymer ?
#
loop_
_entity_poly.entity_id
_entity_poly.type
_entity_poly.pdbx_seq_one_letter_code
_entity_poly.pdbx_strand_id
1 'polypeptide(L)'
;GEEECPICTEPYGPGEHRLALLNCGHGLCVGCLHQLLGTAPSASLGQVCCPLCRQKTPMLEWEICRLQEELLQADGPQGPPPPTP
;
A
#
# COMPACT_ATOMS: atom_id res chain seq x y z
N GLY A 1 28.36 -1.78 -8.80
CA GLY A 1 27.19 -2.15 -9.60
C GLY A 1 26.18 -1.06 -9.36
N GLU A 2 25.64 -0.48 -10.42
CA GLU A 2 24.50 0.42 -10.30
C GLU A 2 23.37 -0.38 -9.66
N GLU A 3 22.85 0.09 -8.53
CA GLU A 3 21.69 -0.56 -7.93
C GLU A 3 20.47 -0.12 -8.75
N GLU A 4 19.80 -1.08 -9.40
CA GLU A 4 18.68 -0.84 -10.32
C GLU A 4 17.39 -1.39 -9.72
N CYS A 5 16.26 -0.74 -10.02
CA CYS A 5 14.96 -1.23 -9.59
C CYS A 5 14.57 -2.50 -10.37
N PRO A 6 14.25 -3.63 -9.72
CA PRO A 6 13.89 -4.86 -10.42
C PRO A 6 12.50 -4.83 -11.07
N ILE A 7 11.71 -3.76 -10.86
CA ILE A 7 10.37 -3.60 -11.45
C ILE A 7 10.42 -2.79 -12.74
N CYS A 8 11.03 -1.60 -12.69
CA CYS A 8 11.13 -0.71 -13.86
C CYS A 8 12.47 -0.79 -14.58
N THR A 9 13.44 -1.53 -14.05
CA THR A 9 14.81 -1.65 -14.57
C THR A 9 15.55 -0.32 -14.71
N GLU A 10 15.09 0.72 -14.00
CA GLU A 10 15.75 2.03 -13.95
C GLU A 10 16.74 2.09 -12.78
N PRO A 11 17.88 2.80 -12.94
CA PRO A 11 18.86 2.97 -11.87
C PRO A 11 18.27 3.78 -10.71
N TYR A 12 18.63 3.44 -9.47
CA TYR A 12 18.19 4.22 -8.33
C TYR A 12 18.81 5.62 -8.33
N GLY A 13 17.99 6.61 -8.01
CA GLY A 13 18.35 8.02 -8.06
C GLY A 13 17.53 8.87 -7.09
N PRO A 14 17.66 10.20 -7.15
CA PRO A 14 16.80 11.10 -6.38
C PRO A 14 15.35 11.07 -6.88
N GLY A 15 14.40 11.46 -6.04
CA GLY A 15 12.98 11.57 -6.40
C GLY A 15 12.24 10.23 -6.41
N GLU A 16 11.52 9.94 -7.51
CA GLU A 16 10.69 8.74 -7.67
C GLU A 16 11.51 7.46 -7.83
N HIS A 17 12.74 7.58 -8.34
CA HIS A 17 13.70 6.47 -8.45
C HIS A 17 14.49 6.23 -7.16
N ARG A 18 14.11 6.84 -6.04
CA ARG A 18 14.77 6.60 -4.76
C ARG A 18 14.55 5.17 -4.28
N LEU A 19 15.61 4.52 -3.81
CA LEU A 19 15.54 3.20 -3.18
C LEU A 19 14.71 3.25 -1.89
N ALA A 20 13.69 2.40 -1.82
CA ALA A 20 12.88 2.12 -0.65
C ALA A 20 12.96 0.62 -0.32
N LEU A 21 13.28 0.30 0.93
CA LEU A 21 13.38 -1.08 1.40
C LEU A 21 12.04 -1.52 2.03
N LEU A 22 11.56 -2.70 1.62
CA LEU A 22 10.45 -3.40 2.26
C LEU A 22 10.92 -4.12 3.54
N ASN A 23 10.00 -4.54 4.41
CA ASN A 23 10.35 -5.25 5.66
C ASN A 23 11.08 -6.58 5.42
N CYS A 24 10.97 -7.16 4.23
CA CYS A 24 11.72 -8.35 3.83
C CYS A 24 13.16 -8.05 3.40
N GLY A 25 13.61 -6.79 3.41
CA GLY A 25 14.94 -6.36 2.99
C GLY A 25 15.10 -6.18 1.47
N HIS A 26 14.02 -6.32 0.69
CA HIS A 26 14.07 -6.11 -0.75
C HIS A 26 13.84 -4.64 -1.11
N GLY A 27 14.64 -4.14 -2.05
CA GLY A 27 14.59 -2.78 -2.55
C GLY A 27 13.71 -2.60 -3.78
N LEU A 28 12.92 -1.54 -3.79
CA LEU A 28 12.13 -1.06 -4.93
C LEU A 28 12.26 0.46 -5.01
N CYS A 29 12.03 1.06 -6.19
CA CYS A 29 11.94 2.51 -6.24
C CYS A 29 10.61 3.00 -5.67
N VAL A 30 10.60 4.22 -5.13
CA VAL A 30 9.40 4.86 -4.56
C VAL A 30 8.24 4.87 -5.56
N GLY A 31 8.50 5.18 -6.83
CA GLY A 31 7.46 5.20 -7.88
C GLY A 31 6.77 3.84 -8.05
N CYS A 32 7.53 2.76 -8.19
CA CYS A 32 6.98 1.40 -8.29
C CYS A 32 6.26 0.96 -6.99
N LEU A 33 6.76 1.39 -5.83
CA LEU A 33 6.10 1.10 -4.55
C LEU A 33 4.73 1.78 -4.45
N HIS A 34 4.63 3.05 -4.87
CA HIS A 34 3.36 3.78 -4.92
C HIS A 34 2.36 3.14 -5.88
N GLN A 35 2.83 2.68 -7.04
CA GLN A 35 1.96 1.99 -8.00
C GLN A 35 1.41 0.66 -7.46
N LEU A 36 2.26 -0.11 -6.74
CA LEU A 36 1.85 -1.34 -6.05
C LEU A 36 0.82 -1.07 -4.95
N LEU A 37 0.98 0.03 -4.21
CA LEU A 37 0.02 0.46 -3.19
C LEU A 37 -1.30 0.91 -3.80
N GLY A 38 -1.27 1.65 -4.91
CA GLY A 38 -2.47 2.19 -5.56
C GLY A 38 -3.30 1.17 -6.34
N THR A 39 -2.73 0.02 -6.69
CA THR A 39 -3.43 -1.07 -7.40
C THR A 39 -3.93 -2.18 -6.48
N ALA A 40 -3.58 -2.15 -5.19
CA ALA A 40 -4.05 -3.12 -4.22
C ALA A 40 -5.57 -2.93 -3.95
N PRO A 41 -6.39 -4.01 -4.02
CA PRO A 41 -7.81 -3.90 -3.67
C PRO A 41 -7.93 -3.40 -2.23
N SER A 42 -8.97 -2.60 -1.94
CA SER A 42 -9.21 -1.99 -0.61
C SER A 42 -9.20 -3.01 0.54
N ALA A 43 -9.49 -4.28 0.28
CA ALA A 43 -9.38 -5.39 1.26
C ALA A 43 -7.93 -5.73 1.68
N SER A 44 -6.93 -5.21 0.97
CA SER A 44 -5.48 -5.34 1.26
C SER A 44 -4.83 -4.02 1.66
N LEU A 45 -5.66 -3.08 2.12
CA LEU A 45 -5.22 -1.85 2.78
C LEU A 45 -4.29 -2.22 3.95
N GLY A 46 -3.02 -1.89 3.79
CA GLY A 46 -1.96 -2.14 4.78
C GLY A 46 -1.16 -3.42 4.64
N GLN A 47 -1.22 -4.10 3.49
CA GLN A 47 -0.40 -5.28 3.26
C GLN A 47 0.28 -5.24 1.88
N VAL A 48 1.46 -4.62 1.83
CA VAL A 48 2.30 -4.70 0.63
C VAL A 48 2.94 -6.08 0.58
N CYS A 49 2.55 -6.88 -0.41
CA CYS A 49 3.25 -8.11 -0.74
C CYS A 49 4.52 -7.75 -1.51
N CYS A 50 5.67 -8.18 -1.01
CA CYS A 50 6.91 -8.02 -1.77
C CYS A 50 6.81 -8.83 -3.07
N PRO A 51 7.00 -8.24 -4.25
CA PRO A 51 6.93 -8.97 -5.52
C PRO A 51 8.07 -10.00 -5.66
N LEU A 52 9.17 -9.82 -4.93
CA LEU A 52 10.38 -10.64 -5.05
C LEU A 52 10.32 -11.91 -4.18
N CYS A 53 9.79 -11.81 -2.95
CA CYS A 53 9.76 -12.93 -2.01
C CYS A 53 8.36 -13.30 -1.49
N ARG A 54 7.32 -12.58 -1.94
CA ARG A 54 5.91 -12.77 -1.54
C ARG A 54 5.65 -12.68 -0.03
N GLN A 55 6.60 -12.13 0.75
CA GLN A 55 6.39 -11.81 2.16
C GLN A 55 5.37 -10.69 2.29
N LYS A 56 4.39 -10.90 3.18
CA LYS A 56 3.43 -9.89 3.60
C LYS A 56 4.15 -8.94 4.56
N THR A 57 4.35 -7.70 4.12
CA THR A 57 4.89 -6.63 4.95
C THR A 57 3.74 -6.17 5.87
N PRO A 58 3.81 -6.36 7.20
CA PRO A 58 2.80 -5.80 8.09
C PRO A 58 2.90 -4.27 8.07
N MET A 59 1.79 -3.56 7.83
CA MET A 59 1.73 -2.12 8.05
C MET A 59 2.09 -1.79 9.49
N LEU A 60 2.70 -0.62 9.71
CA LEU A 60 2.85 -0.07 11.04
C LEU A 60 1.46 0.21 11.65
N GLU A 61 1.32 -0.03 12.94
CA GLU A 61 0.04 0.01 13.68
C GLU A 61 -0.75 1.32 13.49
N TRP A 62 -0.04 2.45 13.30
CA TRP A 62 -0.66 3.76 13.09
C TRP A 62 -1.41 3.88 11.75
N GLU A 63 -0.94 3.24 10.68
CA GLU A 63 -1.64 3.29 9.39
C GLU A 63 -2.85 2.35 9.37
N ILE A 64 -2.82 1.26 10.16
CA ILE A 64 -3.97 0.38 10.37
C ILE A 64 -5.11 1.16 11.06
N CYS A 65 -4.79 1.90 12.13
CA CYS A 65 -5.79 2.71 12.85
C CYS A 65 -6.45 3.77 11.95
N ARG A 66 -5.67 4.48 11.12
CA ARG A 66 -6.21 5.50 10.21
C ARG A 66 -7.18 4.90 9.19
N LEU A 67 -6.81 3.75 8.60
CA LEU A 67 -7.65 3.08 7.62
C LEU A 67 -8.92 2.49 8.25
N GLN A 68 -8.83 2.00 9.48
CA GLN A 68 -9.97 1.51 10.24
C GLN A 68 -10.95 2.65 10.56
N GLU A 69 -10.46 3.85 10.85
CA GLU A 69 -11.27 5.06 11.05
C GLU A 69 -11.94 5.52 9.75
N GLU A 70 -11.24 5.46 8.61
CA GLU A 70 -11.81 5.80 7.30
C GLU A 70 -12.93 4.82 6.88
N LEU A 71 -12.75 3.51 7.12
CA LEU A 71 -13.80 2.53 6.86
C LEU A 71 -15.01 2.71 7.78
N LEU A 72 -14.78 3.01 9.06
CA LEU A 72 -15.86 3.27 10.01
C LEU A 72 -16.67 4.53 9.62
N GLN A 73 -16.03 5.54 9.03
CA GLN A 73 -16.70 6.73 8.50
C GLN A 73 -17.48 6.44 7.22
N ALA A 74 -17.05 5.49 6.40
CA ALA A 74 -17.76 5.08 5.19
C ALA A 74 -19.05 4.29 5.50
N ASP A 75 -19.09 3.54 6.60
CA ASP A 75 -20.25 2.82 7.13
C ASP A 75 -21.16 3.69 8.03
N GLY A 76 -21.27 4.99 7.71
CA GLY A 76 -22.22 5.90 8.39
C GLY A 76 -23.64 5.32 8.41
N PRO A 77 -24.43 5.58 9.47
CA PRO A 77 -25.70 4.88 9.71
C PRO A 77 -26.65 5.09 8.54
N GLN A 78 -26.97 4.02 7.82
CA GLN A 78 -28.13 4.03 6.93
C GLN A 78 -29.35 4.30 7.82
N GLY A 79 -29.92 5.51 7.68
CA GLY A 79 -31.12 5.92 8.40
C GLY A 79 -32.25 4.89 8.22
N PRO A 80 -33.18 4.80 9.19
CA PRO A 80 -34.23 3.78 9.16
C PRO A 80 -35.02 3.86 7.84
N PRO A 81 -35.43 2.71 7.27
CA PRO A 81 -36.14 2.68 6.00
C PRO A 81 -37.44 3.50 6.10
N PRO A 82 -37.86 4.20 5.03
CA PRO A 82 -39.05 5.02 5.05
C PRO A 82 -40.29 4.16 5.34
N PRO A 83 -41.30 4.69 6.05
CA PRO A 83 -42.52 3.95 6.33
C PRO A 83 -43.23 3.64 5.00
N THR A 84 -43.61 2.38 4.84
CA THR A 84 -44.38 1.88 3.69
C THR A 84 -45.83 2.40 3.78
N PRO A 85 -46.48 2.72 2.65
CA PRO A 85 -47.78 3.39 2.60
C PRO A 85 -48.96 2.52 3.04
#